data_AF-A0A946APL1-F1
#
_entry.id   AF-A0A946APL1-F1
#
_cell.length_a   1.000
_cell.length_b   1.000
_cell.length_c   1.000
_cell.angle_alpha   90.00
_cell.angle_beta   90.00
_cell.angle_gamma   90.00
#
_symmetry.space_group_name_H-M   'P 1'
#
loop_
_entity.id
_entity.type
_entity.pdbx_description
1 polymer ?
#
loop_
_entity_poly.entity_id
_entity_poly.type
_entity_poly.pdbx_seq_one_letter_code
_entity_poly.pdbx_strand_id
1 'polypeptide(L)'
;MKIGTKRISRNASHLYPQKQAGFSLIEVLVSTIVLSIGLIGIASLQAVSLSNNQSSYMRSQATALAYDLADRMRSNVASATSSMYDPGLMSLASGCNSTSGCTPQQMAQNDLSEWDATLGTHLPMGEGFVCRDSTPNDGADAANPACDGNGTQFVVKIWWDDNRDGVITTGAINNERFVISYQL
;
A
#
# COMPACT_ATOMS: atom_id res chain seq x y z
N MET A 1 56.34 46.45 64.42
CA MET A 1 55.53 45.95 63.29
C MET A 1 54.68 44.78 63.80
N LYS A 2 53.41 45.02 64.16
CA LYS A 2 52.50 44.00 64.70
C LYS A 2 51.77 43.31 63.55
N ILE A 3 52.02 42.02 63.37
CA ILE A 3 51.32 41.18 62.39
C ILE A 3 50.00 40.74 63.04
N GLY A 4 48.89 41.31 62.58
CA GLY A 4 47.54 40.91 62.98
C GLY A 4 47.06 39.72 62.15
N THR A 5 46.91 38.57 62.78
CA THR A 5 46.33 37.37 62.17
C THR A 5 44.81 37.50 62.05
N LYS A 6 44.31 37.66 60.82
CA LYS A 6 42.88 37.60 60.50
C LYS A 6 42.41 36.13 60.63
N ARG A 7 41.54 35.83 61.60
CA ARG A 7 40.84 34.54 61.68
C ARG A 7 39.83 34.42 60.53
N ILE A 8 39.95 33.35 59.75
CA ILE A 8 38.96 32.97 58.73
C ILE A 8 37.81 32.26 59.44
N SER A 9 36.62 32.85 59.40
CA SER A 9 35.38 32.20 59.84
C SER A 9 34.92 31.19 58.78
N ARG A 10 34.84 29.90 59.13
CA ARG A 10 34.24 28.86 58.28
C ARG A 10 32.75 28.80 58.58
N ASN A 11 31.92 29.25 57.64
CA ASN A 11 30.47 29.01 57.69
C ASN A 11 30.21 27.52 57.43
N ALA A 12 29.74 26.80 58.45
CA ALA A 12 29.22 25.45 58.30
C ALA A 12 27.82 25.55 57.67
N SER A 13 27.69 25.20 56.39
CA SER A 13 26.40 25.03 55.73
C SER A 13 25.70 23.80 56.33
N HIS A 14 24.67 24.04 57.14
CA HIS A 14 23.75 23.01 57.63
C HIS A 14 23.10 22.30 56.44
N LEU A 15 23.53 21.07 56.15
CA LEU A 15 22.80 20.15 55.29
C LEU A 15 21.57 19.67 56.07
N TYR A 16 20.44 20.35 55.87
CA TYR A 16 19.16 19.82 56.35
C TYR A 16 18.86 18.53 55.57
N PRO A 17 18.69 17.38 56.24
CA PRO A 17 18.27 16.16 55.56
C PRO A 17 16.89 16.41 54.95
N GLN A 18 16.83 16.36 53.62
CA GLN A 18 15.56 16.42 52.89
C GLN A 18 14.73 15.21 53.30
N LYS A 19 13.52 15.44 53.83
CA LYS A 19 12.60 14.35 54.17
C LYS A 19 12.17 13.67 52.87
N GLN A 20 12.54 12.41 52.70
CA GLN A 20 11.97 11.57 51.64
C GLN A 20 10.49 11.34 51.97
N ALA A 21 9.60 11.97 51.21
CA ALA A 21 8.19 11.61 51.19
C ALA A 21 8.07 10.35 50.32
N GLY A 22 7.68 9.22 50.93
CA GLY A 22 7.32 8.02 50.18
C GLY A 22 6.02 8.22 49.40
N PHE A 23 5.86 7.47 48.31
CA PHE A 23 4.63 7.51 47.50
C PHE A 23 3.45 6.91 48.26
N SER A 24 2.26 7.50 48.09
CA SER A 24 1.02 6.93 48.64
C SER A 24 0.47 5.82 47.72
N LEU A 25 -0.20 4.81 48.28
CA LEU A 25 -0.87 3.76 47.49
C LEU A 25 -1.88 4.33 46.47
N ILE A 26 -2.54 5.45 46.81
CA ILE A 26 -3.47 6.12 45.89
C ILE A 26 -2.76 6.75 44.70
N GLU A 27 -1.52 7.23 44.89
CA GLU A 27 -0.73 7.88 43.86
C GLU A 27 -0.27 6.87 42.81
N VAL A 28 0.12 5.67 43.25
CA VAL A 28 0.45 4.56 42.36
C VAL A 28 -0.79 4.11 41.57
N LEU A 29 -1.96 4.00 42.23
CA LEU A 29 -3.20 3.59 41.59
C LEU A 29 -3.68 4.59 40.53
N VAL A 30 -3.59 5.89 40.81
CA VAL A 30 -3.91 6.92 39.81
C VAL A 30 -2.89 6.90 38.67
N SER A 31 -1.60 6.72 38.97
CA SER A 31 -0.54 6.65 37.95
C SER A 31 -0.72 5.48 37.00
N THR A 32 -1.10 4.30 37.49
CA THR A 32 -1.34 3.14 36.63
C THR A 32 -2.58 3.30 35.75
N ILE A 33 -3.63 3.98 36.23
CA ILE A 33 -4.81 4.29 35.41
C ILE A 33 -4.44 5.23 34.26
N VAL A 34 -3.75 6.34 34.58
CA VAL A 34 -3.32 7.32 33.57
C VAL A 34 -2.39 6.67 32.54
N LEU A 35 -1.43 5.86 33.01
CA LEU A 35 -0.53 5.10 32.14
C LEU A 35 -1.30 4.13 31.24
N SER A 36 -2.29 3.41 31.79
CA SER A 36 -3.09 2.45 31.03
C SER A 36 -3.86 3.13 29.89
N ILE A 37 -4.47 4.29 30.16
CA ILE A 37 -5.16 5.09 29.13
C ILE A 37 -4.17 5.54 28.05
N GLY A 38 -2.99 6.01 28.46
CA GLY A 38 -1.92 6.41 27.53
C GLY A 38 -1.47 5.25 26.62
N LEU A 39 -1.30 4.06 27.18
CA LEU A 39 -0.89 2.87 26.41
C LEU A 39 -1.97 2.41 25.42
N ILE A 40 -3.26 2.49 25.78
CA ILE A 40 -4.37 2.20 24.86
C ILE A 40 -4.34 3.18 23.68
N GLY A 41 -4.10 4.48 23.94
CA GLY A 41 -3.96 5.48 22.88
C GLY A 41 -2.84 5.15 21.90
N ILE A 42 -1.67 4.73 22.40
CA ILE A 42 -0.54 4.33 21.55
C ILE A 42 -0.86 3.04 20.77
N ALA A 43 -1.53 2.07 21.39
CA ALA A 43 -1.93 0.84 20.72
C ALA A 43 -2.87 1.11 19.54
N SER A 44 -3.85 2.00 19.70
CA SER A 44 -4.75 2.42 18.61
C SER A 44 -3.98 3.08 17.46
N LEU A 45 -3.05 3.99 17.76
CA LEU A 45 -2.21 4.62 16.73
C LEU A 45 -1.34 3.59 15.99
N GLN A 46 -0.80 2.61 16.70
CA GLN A 46 -0.03 1.52 16.07
C GLN A 46 -0.92 0.67 15.15
N ALA A 47 -2.14 0.34 15.55
CA ALA A 47 -3.07 -0.43 14.72
C ALA A 47 -3.43 0.31 13.42
N VAL A 48 -3.76 1.61 13.51
CA VAL A 48 -4.04 2.45 12.33
C VAL A 48 -2.81 2.58 11.44
N SER A 49 -1.63 2.79 12.03
CA SER A 49 -0.37 2.86 11.29
C SER A 49 -0.12 1.57 10.51
N LEU A 50 -0.33 0.40 11.13
CA LEU A 50 -0.16 -0.89 10.46
C LEU A 50 -1.13 -1.05 9.28
N SER A 51 -2.41 -0.71 9.46
CA SER A 51 -3.41 -0.75 8.40
C SER A 51 -3.02 0.15 7.21
N ASN A 52 -2.59 1.38 7.50
CA ASN A 52 -2.17 2.33 6.47
C ASN A 52 -0.91 1.86 5.73
N ASN A 53 0.05 1.24 6.43
CA ASN A 53 1.23 0.65 5.81
C ASN A 53 0.84 -0.52 4.88
N GLN A 54 -0.15 -1.32 5.29
CA GLN A 54 -0.62 -2.45 4.50
C GLN A 54 -1.34 -2.01 3.22
N SER A 55 -2.21 -1.00 3.28
CA SER A 55 -2.84 -0.38 2.09
C SER A 55 -1.77 0.23 1.17
N SER A 56 -0.83 1.01 1.74
CA SER A 56 0.27 1.60 0.96
C SER A 56 1.13 0.56 0.25
N TYR A 57 1.37 -0.59 0.89
CA TYR A 57 2.07 -1.73 0.30
C TYR A 57 1.27 -2.32 -0.87
N MET A 58 -0.03 -2.57 -0.70
CA MET A 58 -0.88 -3.11 -1.78
C MET A 58 -0.96 -2.17 -2.98
N ARG A 59 -1.13 -0.86 -2.75
CA ARG A 59 -1.09 0.15 -3.81
C ARG A 59 0.25 0.18 -4.54
N SER A 60 1.36 -0.05 -3.83
CA SER A 60 2.69 -0.15 -4.45
C SER A 60 2.80 -1.40 -5.32
N GLN A 61 2.25 -2.54 -4.88
CA GLN A 61 2.20 -3.77 -5.67
C GLN A 61 1.33 -3.60 -6.92
N ALA A 62 0.12 -3.03 -6.79
CA ALA A 62 -0.75 -2.74 -7.93
C ALA A 62 -0.05 -1.81 -8.94
N THR A 63 0.68 -0.80 -8.46
CA THR A 63 1.48 0.09 -9.30
C THR A 63 2.53 -0.69 -10.09
N ALA A 64 3.33 -1.53 -9.42
CA ALA A 64 4.36 -2.33 -10.07
C ALA A 64 3.79 -3.29 -11.11
N LEU A 65 2.68 -3.97 -10.78
CA LEU A 65 2.01 -4.91 -11.69
C LEU A 65 1.37 -4.22 -12.89
N ALA A 66 0.84 -3.02 -12.73
CA ALA A 66 0.31 -2.24 -13.85
C ALA A 66 1.41 -1.85 -14.84
N TYR A 67 2.56 -1.41 -14.32
CA TYR A 67 3.71 -1.08 -15.17
C TYR A 67 4.32 -2.31 -15.83
N ASP A 68 4.39 -3.46 -15.14
CA ASP A 68 4.83 -4.73 -15.73
C ASP A 68 4.01 -5.08 -16.97
N LEU A 69 2.68 -5.05 -16.88
CA LEU A 69 1.82 -5.31 -18.03
C LEU A 69 2.00 -4.27 -19.15
N ALA A 70 2.10 -2.98 -18.80
CA ALA A 70 2.31 -1.93 -19.77
C ALA A 70 3.63 -2.11 -20.54
N ASP A 71 4.69 -2.56 -19.87
CA ASP A 71 5.98 -2.82 -20.49
C ASP A 71 5.97 -4.08 -21.36
N ARG A 72 5.26 -5.14 -20.95
CA ARG A 72 5.00 -6.31 -21.81
C ARG A 72 4.27 -5.92 -23.09
N MET A 73 3.24 -5.08 -22.98
CA MET A 73 2.51 -4.54 -24.14
C MET A 73 3.40 -3.68 -25.06
N ARG A 74 4.29 -2.86 -24.49
CA ARG A 74 5.29 -2.10 -25.25
C ARG A 74 6.31 -3.00 -25.94
N SER A 75 6.65 -4.14 -25.36
CA SER A 75 7.53 -5.12 -26.00
C SER A 75 6.83 -5.84 -27.16
N ASN A 76 5.49 -5.93 -27.13
CA ASN A 76 4.68 -6.65 -28.11
C ASN A 76 3.73 -5.71 -28.89
N VAL A 77 4.28 -4.62 -29.45
CA VAL A 77 3.50 -3.63 -30.23
C VAL A 77 2.77 -4.21 -31.43
N ALA A 78 3.22 -5.34 -31.99
CA ALA A 78 2.53 -6.02 -33.08
C ALA A 78 1.13 -6.53 -32.65
N SER A 79 0.93 -6.77 -31.35
CA SER A 79 -0.35 -7.12 -30.74
C SER A 79 -1.05 -5.99 -30.03
N ALA A 80 -0.52 -4.77 -30.09
CA ALA A 80 -1.13 -3.55 -29.58
C ALA A 80 -2.34 -3.05 -30.41
N THR A 81 -3.09 -3.97 -31.01
CA THR A 81 -4.40 -3.67 -31.61
C THR A 81 -5.47 -3.84 -30.53
N SER A 82 -6.55 -3.06 -30.60
CA SER A 82 -7.51 -2.82 -29.49
C SER A 82 -8.14 -4.06 -28.84
N SER A 83 -7.96 -5.25 -29.43
CA SER A 83 -8.68 -6.44 -29.02
C SER A 83 -7.80 -7.60 -28.58
N MET A 84 -6.46 -7.57 -28.75
CA MET A 84 -5.63 -8.74 -28.41
C MET A 84 -5.25 -8.84 -26.93
N TYR A 85 -5.35 -7.72 -26.21
CA TYR A 85 -5.19 -7.66 -24.76
C TYR A 85 -6.55 -7.59 -24.03
N ASP A 86 -7.65 -8.00 -24.68
CA ASP A 86 -8.91 -8.15 -23.96
C ASP A 86 -8.79 -9.29 -22.93
N PRO A 87 -9.10 -9.08 -21.63
CA PRO A 87 -9.03 -10.13 -20.62
C PRO A 87 -9.93 -11.35 -20.94
N GLY A 88 -10.95 -11.21 -21.78
CA GLY A 88 -11.71 -12.35 -22.30
C GLY A 88 -10.89 -13.31 -23.19
N LEU A 89 -9.68 -12.93 -23.59
CA LEU A 89 -8.76 -13.71 -24.42
C LEU A 89 -7.63 -14.38 -23.64
N MET A 90 -7.63 -14.28 -22.30
CA MET A 90 -6.65 -14.94 -21.44
C MET A 90 -6.52 -16.43 -21.81
N SER A 91 -5.32 -16.81 -22.24
CA SER A 91 -5.00 -18.17 -22.59
C SER A 91 -3.50 -18.41 -22.47
N LEU A 92 -3.13 -19.43 -21.70
CA LEU A 92 -1.74 -19.88 -21.65
C LEU A 92 -1.40 -20.60 -22.95
N ALA A 93 -0.48 -20.01 -23.71
CA ALA A 93 0.07 -20.64 -24.92
C ALA A 93 1.37 -21.37 -24.58
N SER A 94 1.46 -22.65 -24.95
CA SER A 94 2.65 -23.44 -24.70
C SER A 94 3.83 -22.96 -25.57
N GLY A 95 5.00 -22.82 -24.95
CA GLY A 95 6.23 -22.50 -25.68
C GLY A 95 6.51 -21.02 -25.92
N CYS A 96 5.72 -20.08 -25.38
CA CYS A 96 6.03 -18.64 -25.48
C CYS A 96 7.38 -18.28 -24.85
N ASN A 97 7.79 -19.01 -23.82
CA ASN A 97 9.09 -18.88 -23.14
C ASN A 97 10.18 -19.81 -23.71
N SER A 98 9.96 -20.37 -24.91
CA SER A 98 10.90 -21.27 -25.58
C SER A 98 11.47 -20.66 -26.86
N THR A 99 12.50 -21.30 -27.42
CA THR A 99 13.15 -20.85 -28.66
C THR A 99 12.22 -20.81 -29.88
N SER A 100 11.14 -21.61 -29.90
CA SER A 100 10.13 -21.52 -30.98
C SER A 100 9.28 -20.26 -30.89
N GLY A 101 9.19 -19.67 -29.69
CA GLY A 101 8.37 -18.50 -29.39
C GLY A 101 6.87 -18.74 -29.60
N CYS A 102 6.13 -17.63 -29.49
CA CYS A 102 4.71 -17.54 -29.76
C CYS A 102 4.46 -16.47 -30.83
N THR A 103 3.31 -16.54 -31.50
CA THR A 103 2.85 -15.40 -32.30
C THR A 103 2.60 -14.20 -31.37
N PRO A 104 2.67 -12.95 -31.87
CA PRO A 104 2.35 -11.77 -31.07
C PRO A 104 1.03 -11.92 -30.30
N GLN A 105 -0.02 -12.46 -30.95
CA GLN A 105 -1.33 -12.67 -30.33
C GLN A 105 -1.26 -13.67 -29.17
N GLN A 106 -0.60 -14.81 -29.37
CA GLN A 106 -0.42 -15.81 -28.32
C GLN A 106 0.41 -15.28 -27.15
N MET A 107 1.40 -14.43 -27.43
CA MET A 107 2.21 -13.77 -26.40
C MET A 107 1.34 -12.83 -25.56
N ALA A 108 0.48 -12.01 -26.19
CA ALA A 108 -0.46 -11.14 -25.47
C ALA A 108 -1.43 -11.91 -24.56
N GLN A 109 -1.97 -13.02 -25.05
CA GLN A 109 -2.88 -13.88 -24.27
C GLN A 109 -2.16 -14.56 -23.09
N ASN A 110 -0.91 -14.98 -23.30
CA ASN A 110 -0.07 -15.55 -22.25
C ASN A 110 0.29 -14.50 -21.20
N ASP A 111 0.70 -13.30 -21.62
CA ASP A 111 1.02 -12.18 -20.72
C ASP A 111 -0.16 -11.84 -19.82
N LEU A 112 -1.38 -11.76 -20.37
CA LEU A 112 -2.58 -11.53 -19.58
C LEU A 112 -2.84 -12.65 -18.57
N SER A 113 -2.71 -13.91 -18.97
CA SER A 113 -2.91 -15.04 -18.06
C SER A 113 -1.88 -15.09 -16.94
N GLU A 114 -0.61 -14.81 -17.23
CA GLU A 114 0.45 -14.72 -16.22
C GLU A 114 0.21 -13.53 -15.28
N TRP A 115 -0.18 -12.38 -15.84
CA TRP A 115 -0.45 -11.18 -15.07
C TRP A 115 -1.67 -11.34 -14.15
N ASP A 116 -2.77 -11.91 -14.64
CA ASP A 116 -3.97 -12.21 -13.85
C ASP A 116 -3.66 -13.16 -12.68
N ALA A 117 -2.90 -14.23 -12.94
CA ALA A 117 -2.44 -15.13 -11.88
C ALA A 117 -1.53 -14.40 -10.86
N THR A 118 -0.73 -13.44 -11.31
CA THR A 118 0.13 -12.64 -10.45
C THR A 118 -0.69 -11.67 -9.59
N LEU A 119 -1.73 -11.05 -10.15
CA LEU A 119 -2.67 -10.21 -9.39
C LEU A 119 -3.34 -10.99 -8.27
N GLY A 120 -3.90 -12.16 -8.57
CA GLY A 120 -4.58 -13.00 -7.57
C GLY A 120 -3.66 -13.52 -6.46
N THR A 121 -2.34 -13.51 -6.65
CA THR A 121 -1.35 -13.93 -5.63
C THR A 121 -0.80 -12.76 -4.81
N HIS A 122 -0.76 -11.55 -5.36
CA HIS A 122 -0.15 -10.38 -4.71
C HIS A 122 -1.18 -9.42 -4.09
N LEU A 123 -2.41 -9.44 -4.60
CA LEU A 123 -3.50 -8.59 -4.14
C LEU A 123 -4.68 -9.45 -3.66
N PRO A 124 -5.28 -9.16 -2.50
CA PRO A 124 -6.48 -9.86 -2.06
C PRO A 124 -7.62 -9.62 -3.06
N MET A 125 -8.13 -10.70 -3.67
CA MET A 125 -9.13 -10.62 -4.73
C MET A 125 -8.70 -9.65 -5.86
N GLY A 126 -7.41 -9.68 -6.21
CA GLY A 126 -6.86 -8.84 -7.26
C GLY A 126 -7.45 -9.18 -8.62
N GLU A 127 -8.09 -8.21 -9.25
CA GLU A 127 -8.65 -8.33 -10.60
C GLU A 127 -8.15 -7.18 -11.47
N GLY A 128 -7.86 -7.48 -12.73
CA GLY A 128 -7.24 -6.55 -13.65
C GLY A 128 -7.94 -6.51 -15.00
N PHE A 129 -7.98 -5.32 -15.60
CA PHE A 129 -8.56 -5.10 -16.91
C PHE A 129 -7.67 -4.16 -17.72
N VAL A 130 -7.49 -4.45 -19.01
CA VAL A 130 -6.80 -3.54 -19.94
C VAL A 130 -7.62 -3.34 -21.20
N CYS A 131 -7.72 -2.10 -21.64
CA CYS A 131 -8.53 -1.72 -22.80
C CYS A 131 -8.14 -0.34 -23.34
N ARG A 132 -8.69 0.01 -24.50
CA ARG A 132 -8.76 1.41 -24.90
C ARG A 132 -9.93 2.08 -24.20
N ASP A 133 -9.65 3.24 -23.63
CA ASP A 133 -10.62 3.97 -22.85
C ASP A 133 -10.36 5.47 -22.92
N SER A 134 -11.38 6.24 -23.28
CA SER A 134 -11.33 7.71 -23.29
C SER A 134 -11.63 8.33 -21.92
N THR A 135 -12.17 7.55 -20.98
CA THR A 135 -12.55 7.95 -19.62
C THR A 135 -11.88 7.08 -18.54
N PRO A 136 -10.53 7.08 -18.42
CA PRO A 136 -9.77 6.11 -17.61
C PRO A 136 -10.22 5.93 -16.16
N ASN A 137 -10.82 6.96 -15.56
CA ASN A 137 -11.23 6.99 -14.15
C ASN A 137 -12.68 6.55 -13.92
N ASP A 138 -13.38 6.02 -14.91
CA ASP A 138 -14.68 5.36 -14.74
C ASP A 138 -14.52 3.85 -14.53
N GLY A 139 -15.64 3.12 -14.52
CA GLY A 139 -15.66 1.70 -14.23
C GLY A 139 -15.83 1.46 -12.75
N ALA A 140 -16.93 0.79 -12.42
CA ALA A 140 -17.35 0.63 -11.04
C ALA A 140 -16.53 -0.48 -10.36
N ASP A 141 -16.33 -1.60 -11.05
CA ASP A 141 -15.62 -2.79 -10.61
C ASP A 141 -14.97 -3.49 -11.82
N ALA A 142 -14.26 -4.59 -11.58
CA ALA A 142 -13.64 -5.40 -12.63
C ALA A 142 -14.66 -6.09 -13.55
N ALA A 143 -15.90 -6.35 -13.08
CA ALA A 143 -16.98 -6.88 -13.91
C ALA A 143 -17.58 -5.82 -14.85
N ASN A 144 -17.50 -4.54 -14.47
CA ASN A 144 -17.98 -3.37 -15.21
C ASN A 144 -16.88 -2.31 -15.30
N PRO A 145 -15.78 -2.60 -16.05
CA PRO A 145 -14.61 -1.74 -16.12
C PRO A 145 -14.84 -0.47 -16.92
N ALA A 146 -16.02 -0.31 -17.55
CA ALA A 146 -16.42 0.83 -18.39
C ALA A 146 -15.46 1.15 -19.55
N CYS A 147 -14.82 0.12 -20.11
CA CYS A 147 -14.02 0.26 -21.32
C CYS A 147 -14.91 0.64 -22.52
N ASP A 148 -14.75 1.85 -23.02
CA ASP A 148 -15.54 2.36 -24.14
C ASP A 148 -14.96 2.02 -25.53
N GLY A 149 -13.74 1.46 -25.57
CA GLY A 149 -13.03 1.09 -26.80
C GLY A 149 -12.53 2.29 -27.61
N ASN A 150 -12.71 3.51 -27.08
CA ASN A 150 -12.34 4.75 -27.74
C ASN A 150 -11.02 5.28 -27.22
N GLY A 151 -10.55 6.37 -27.83
CA GLY A 151 -9.31 7.01 -27.45
C GLY A 151 -8.05 6.39 -28.06
N THR A 152 -6.94 7.06 -27.78
CA THR A 152 -5.60 6.69 -28.30
C THR A 152 -4.72 6.03 -27.25
N GLN A 153 -5.19 6.00 -26.00
CA GLN A 153 -4.46 5.46 -24.86
C GLN A 153 -5.02 4.10 -24.50
N PHE A 154 -4.12 3.20 -24.12
CA PHE A 154 -4.47 2.00 -23.37
C PHE A 154 -4.52 2.36 -21.89
N VAL A 155 -5.49 1.79 -21.20
CA VAL A 155 -5.73 1.97 -19.78
C VAL A 155 -5.65 0.62 -19.12
N VAL A 156 -4.85 0.52 -18.07
CA VAL A 156 -4.81 -0.63 -17.17
C VAL A 156 -5.51 -0.23 -15.89
N LYS A 157 -6.54 -0.99 -15.53
CA LYS A 157 -7.34 -0.81 -14.32
C LYS A 157 -7.17 -2.05 -13.44
N ILE A 158 -6.88 -1.84 -12.16
CA ILE A 158 -6.70 -2.91 -11.16
C ILE A 158 -7.58 -2.61 -9.96
N TRP A 159 -8.29 -3.62 -9.46
CA TRP A 159 -9.10 -3.60 -8.26
C TRP A 159 -8.62 -4.66 -7.28
N TRP A 160 -8.74 -4.39 -5.99
CA TRP A 160 -8.50 -5.36 -4.92
C TRP A 160 -9.32 -5.03 -3.68
N ASP A 161 -9.44 -6.03 -2.80
CA ASP A 161 -10.10 -5.94 -1.51
C ASP A 161 -9.11 -5.51 -0.42
N ASP A 162 -9.01 -4.19 -0.17
CA ASP A 162 -8.08 -3.63 0.83
C ASP A 162 -8.53 -3.89 2.28
N ASN A 163 -9.85 -3.77 2.54
CA ASN A 163 -10.43 -3.94 3.88
C ASN A 163 -10.71 -5.41 4.24
N ARG A 164 -10.49 -6.34 3.31
CA ARG A 164 -10.68 -7.80 3.45
C ARG A 164 -12.10 -8.17 3.86
N ASP A 165 -13.09 -7.42 3.35
CA ASP A 165 -14.50 -7.69 3.64
C ASP A 165 -15.11 -8.79 2.74
N GLY A 166 -14.33 -9.26 1.76
CA GLY A 166 -14.71 -10.32 0.83
C GLY A 166 -15.60 -9.81 -0.31
N VAL A 167 -15.70 -8.49 -0.51
CA VAL A 167 -16.54 -7.89 -1.53
C VAL A 167 -15.82 -6.74 -2.23
N ILE A 168 -15.59 -6.88 -3.54
CA ILE A 168 -15.22 -5.76 -4.41
C ILE A 168 -16.51 -4.95 -4.70
N THR A 169 -17.05 -4.22 -3.71
CA THR A 169 -18.37 -3.54 -3.86
C THR A 169 -18.25 -2.16 -4.51
N THR A 170 -19.04 -1.94 -5.55
CA THR A 170 -19.15 -0.66 -6.25
C THR A 170 -19.76 0.44 -5.39
N GLY A 171 -19.10 1.59 -5.31
CA GLY A 171 -19.62 2.81 -4.68
C GLY A 171 -19.34 2.96 -3.18
N ALA A 172 -18.65 2.01 -2.54
CA ALA A 172 -18.10 2.24 -1.22
C ALA A 172 -16.77 3.02 -1.34
N ILE A 173 -16.60 3.99 -0.46
CA ILE A 173 -15.41 4.83 -0.23
C ILE A 173 -14.08 4.06 -0.02
N ASN A 174 -14.06 2.73 -0.14
CA ASN A 174 -12.96 1.84 0.25
C ASN A 174 -12.55 0.79 -0.80
N ASN A 175 -13.10 0.79 -2.03
CA ASN A 175 -12.50 -0.02 -3.10
C ASN A 175 -11.26 0.71 -3.64
N GLU A 176 -10.08 0.23 -3.29
CA GLU A 176 -8.85 0.76 -3.86
C GLU A 176 -8.76 0.32 -5.33
N ARG A 177 -8.82 1.30 -6.22
CA ARG A 177 -8.64 1.13 -7.67
C ARG A 177 -7.38 1.84 -8.09
N PHE A 178 -6.52 1.13 -8.82
CA PHE A 178 -5.36 1.72 -9.47
C PHE A 178 -5.58 1.80 -10.97
N VAL A 179 -5.26 2.96 -11.55
CA VAL A 179 -5.44 3.23 -12.98
C VAL A 179 -4.19 3.89 -13.53
N ILE A 180 -3.68 3.37 -14.64
CA ILE A 180 -2.70 4.05 -15.48
C ILE A 180 -3.20 4.14 -16.91
N SER A 181 -2.81 5.19 -17.61
CA SER A 181 -3.03 5.36 -19.06
C SER A 181 -1.68 5.56 -19.75
N TYR A 182 -1.53 4.98 -20.93
CA TYR A 182 -0.30 5.12 -21.73
C TYR A 182 -0.59 4.96 -23.22
N GLN A 183 0.36 5.40 -24.04
CA GLN A 183 0.39 5.19 -25.48
C GLN A 183 1.47 4.16 -25.82
N LEU A 184 1.24 3.39 -26.88
CA LEU A 184 2.13 2.37 -27.42
C LEU A 184 2.88 2.90 -28.65
#